data_AF-A0A2I0HAM2-F1
#
_entry.id   AF-A0A2I0HAM2-F1
#
_cell.length_a   1.000
_cell.length_b   1.000
_cell.length_c   1.000
_cell.angle_alpha   90.00
_cell.angle_beta   90.00
_cell.angle_gamma   90.00
#
_symmetry.space_group_name_H-M   'P 1'
#
loop_
_entity.id
_entity.type
_entity.pdbx_description
1 polymer ?
#
loop_
_entity_poly.entity_id
_entity_poly.type
_entity_poly.pdbx_seq_one_letter_code
_entity_poly.pdbx_strand_id
1 'polypeptide(L)'
;MSGQNQRLNVVPTVTMLGVMKARLVGATRGHALLKKKSDALTVQFRQILKKIVTTKESMGDIMKESSFALTEAKYVAGENIKHTVLENVQNASLKVRSRQENVAGVKLPRFEYFTDGETKNDLTGLARGGQQ
;
A
#
# COMPACT_ATOMS: atom_id res chain seq x y z
N MET A 1 -4.34 -28.52 30.57
CA MET A 1 -4.85 -27.50 31.52
C MET A 1 -5.98 -26.67 30.89
N SER A 2 -7.00 -27.28 30.26
CA SER A 2 -8.04 -26.56 29.48
C SER A 2 -9.47 -26.70 30.03
N GLY A 3 -9.63 -27.18 31.27
CA GLY A 3 -10.95 -27.46 31.86
C GLY A 3 -11.34 -26.61 33.07
N GLN A 4 -10.36 -26.04 33.79
CA GLN A 4 -10.63 -25.48 35.14
C GLN A 4 -11.33 -24.11 35.13
N ASN A 5 -11.39 -23.43 33.97
CA ASN A 5 -12.06 -22.14 33.76
C ASN A 5 -13.18 -22.21 32.69
N GLN A 6 -13.74 -23.38 32.41
CA GLN A 6 -14.81 -23.51 31.40
C GLN A 6 -16.13 -22.84 31.78
N ARG A 7 -16.34 -22.52 33.06
CA ARG A 7 -17.58 -21.94 33.57
C ARG A 7 -17.29 -20.65 34.32
N LEU A 8 -18.17 -19.68 34.15
CA LEU A 8 -18.10 -18.42 34.90
C LEU A 8 -18.50 -18.70 36.36
N ASN A 9 -17.72 -18.20 37.31
CA ASN A 9 -18.08 -18.24 38.72
C ASN A 9 -19.18 -17.19 38.98
N VAL A 10 -20.43 -17.63 39.05
CA VAL A 10 -21.61 -16.77 39.22
C VAL A 10 -22.58 -17.37 40.22
N VAL A 11 -23.23 -16.51 41.01
CA VAL A 11 -24.24 -16.96 41.98
C VAL A 11 -25.45 -17.51 41.22
N PRO A 12 -25.96 -18.71 41.58
CA PRO A 12 -27.04 -19.38 40.85
C PRO A 12 -28.42 -18.76 41.19
N THR A 13 -28.67 -17.54 40.69
CA THR A 13 -29.95 -16.85 40.81
C THR A 13 -30.66 -16.75 39.45
N VAL A 14 -31.99 -16.63 39.46
CA VAL A 14 -32.80 -16.51 38.22
C VAL A 14 -32.42 -15.28 37.40
N THR A 15 -32.10 -14.17 38.07
CA THR A 15 -31.61 -12.94 37.45
C THR A 15 -30.28 -13.17 36.72
N MET A 16 -29.32 -13.86 37.36
CA MET A 16 -28.03 -14.19 36.74
C MET A 16 -28.18 -15.16 35.56
N LEU A 17 -29.12 -16.10 35.61
CA LEU A 17 -29.43 -16.95 34.45
C LEU A 17 -29.89 -16.12 33.24
N GLY A 18 -30.73 -15.10 33.46
CA GLY A 18 -31.17 -14.16 32.43
C GLY A 18 -29.99 -13.39 31.81
N VAL A 19 -29.09 -12.86 32.64
CA VAL A 19 -27.87 -12.17 32.20
C VAL A 19 -26.97 -13.09 31.37
N MET A 20 -26.78 -14.34 31.79
CA MET A 20 -25.94 -15.30 31.06
C MET A 20 -26.55 -15.70 29.71
N LYS A 21 -27.88 -15.88 29.63
CA LYS A 21 -28.58 -16.13 28.36
C LYS A 21 -28.45 -14.94 27.41
N ALA A 22 -28.64 -13.71 27.90
CA ALA A 22 -28.46 -12.50 27.10
C ALA A 22 -27.01 -12.35 26.60
N ARG A 23 -26.03 -12.62 27.48
CA ARG A 23 -24.60 -12.62 27.12
C ARG A 23 -24.27 -13.66 26.06
N LEU A 24 -24.84 -14.87 26.16
CA LEU A 24 -24.65 -15.92 25.17
C LEU A 24 -25.19 -15.49 23.80
N VAL A 25 -26.40 -14.92 23.74
CA VAL A 25 -26.99 -14.42 22.48
C VAL A 25 -26.16 -13.27 21.89
N GLY A 26 -25.67 -12.35 22.73
CA GLY A 26 -24.78 -11.27 22.30
C GLY A 26 -23.45 -11.80 21.76
N ALA A 27 -22.85 -12.79 22.43
CA ALA A 27 -21.59 -13.40 22.03
C ALA A 27 -21.70 -14.20 20.74
N THR A 28 -22.77 -14.98 20.54
CA THR A 28 -22.99 -15.74 19.30
C THR A 28 -23.17 -14.81 18.11
N ARG A 29 -23.95 -13.73 18.27
CA ARG A 29 -24.11 -12.68 17.24
C ARG A 29 -22.79 -11.94 16.98
N GLY A 30 -22.08 -11.53 18.04
CA GLY A 30 -20.80 -10.84 17.94
C GLY A 30 -19.74 -11.66 17.21
N HIS A 31 -19.64 -12.96 17.52
CA HIS A 31 -18.76 -13.88 16.81
C HIS A 31 -19.11 -13.96 15.31
N ALA A 32 -20.39 -14.12 14.96
CA ALA A 32 -20.82 -14.16 13.57
C ALA A 32 -20.49 -12.86 12.81
N LEU A 33 -20.66 -11.69 13.45
CA LEU A 33 -20.31 -10.39 12.87
C LEU A 33 -18.79 -10.25 12.65
N LEU A 34 -17.99 -10.62 13.65
CA LEU A 34 -16.53 -10.59 13.55
C LEU A 34 -16.01 -11.57 12.49
N LYS A 35 -16.62 -12.75 12.38
CA LYS A 35 -16.27 -13.73 11.35
C LYS A 35 -16.55 -13.17 9.95
N LYS A 36 -17.73 -12.59 9.71
CA LYS A 36 -18.06 -11.91 8.45
C LYS A 36 -17.08 -10.78 8.12
N LYS A 37 -16.70 -9.96 9.11
CA LYS A 37 -15.68 -8.91 8.93
C LYS A 37 -14.32 -9.52 8.56
N SER A 38 -13.89 -10.58 9.24
CA SER A 38 -12.61 -11.25 8.96
C SER A 38 -12.57 -11.88 7.56
N ASP A 39 -13.69 -12.44 7.10
CA ASP A 39 -13.78 -13.05 5.77
C ASP A 39 -13.71 -11.98 4.68
N ALA A 40 -14.43 -10.86 4.85
CA ALA A 40 -14.37 -9.71 3.95
C ALA A 40 -12.94 -9.13 3.87
N LEU A 41 -12.26 -8.96 5.00
CA LEU A 41 -10.88 -8.51 5.05
C LEU A 41 -9.93 -9.50 4.36
N THR A 42 -10.14 -10.80 4.51
CA THR A 42 -9.32 -11.84 3.86
C THR A 42 -9.48 -11.80 2.34
N VAL A 43 -10.70 -11.58 1.84
CA VAL A 43 -10.95 -11.41 0.40
C VAL A 43 -10.21 -10.20 -0.15
N GLN A 44 -10.33 -9.05 0.51
CA GLN A 44 -9.63 -7.81 0.13
C GLN A 44 -8.11 -7.97 0.18
N PHE A 45 -7.60 -8.60 1.23
CA PHE A 45 -6.18 -8.90 1.38
C PHE A 45 -5.65 -9.74 0.20
N ARG A 46 -6.39 -10.80 -0.19
CA ARG A 46 -6.00 -11.64 -1.33
C ARG A 46 -6.06 -10.90 -2.66
N GLN A 47 -7.04 -10.01 -2.85
CA GLN A 47 -7.13 -9.16 -4.04
C GLN A 47 -5.91 -8.22 -4.14
N ILE A 48 -5.54 -7.58 -3.03
CA ILE A 48 -4.36 -6.72 -2.93
C ILE A 48 -3.08 -7.54 -3.17
N LEU A 49 -2.95 -8.72 -2.57
CA LEU A 49 -1.79 -9.60 -2.75
C LEU A 49 -1.60 -9.97 -4.23
N LYS A 50 -2.68 -10.38 -4.91
CA LYS A 50 -2.63 -10.69 -6.34
C LYS A 50 -2.14 -9.48 -7.15
N LYS A 51 -2.69 -8.30 -6.88
CA LYS A 51 -2.28 -7.05 -7.55
C LYS A 51 -0.82 -6.69 -7.27
N ILE A 52 -0.33 -6.92 -6.05
CA ILE A 52 1.07 -6.69 -5.68
C ILE A 52 1.99 -7.59 -6.50
N VAL A 53 1.68 -8.88 -6.61
CA VAL A 53 2.52 -9.83 -7.38
C VAL A 53 2.58 -9.42 -8.85
N THR A 54 1.43 -9.18 -9.50
CA THR A 54 1.42 -8.79 -10.91
C THR A 54 2.14 -7.47 -11.16
N THR A 55 1.97 -6.49 -10.26
CA THR A 55 2.63 -5.18 -10.39
C THR A 55 4.14 -5.29 -10.15
N LYS A 56 4.57 -6.18 -9.26
CA LYS A 56 5.99 -6.41 -8.98
C LYS A 56 6.70 -7.06 -10.17
N GLU A 57 6.04 -8.00 -10.84
CA GLU A 57 6.55 -8.60 -12.09
C GLU A 57 6.68 -7.54 -13.18
N SER A 58 5.62 -6.76 -13.45
CA SER A 58 5.67 -5.68 -14.45
C SER A 58 6.70 -4.60 -14.11
N MET A 59 6.90 -4.31 -12.81
CA MET A 59 7.92 -3.37 -12.36
C MET A 59 9.33 -3.87 -12.68
N GLY A 60 9.58 -5.17 -12.61
CA GLY A 60 10.86 -5.77 -13.00
C GLY A 60 11.18 -5.53 -14.47
N ASP A 61 10.20 -5.72 -15.35
CA ASP A 61 10.35 -5.49 -16.79
C ASP A 61 10.59 -4.00 -17.11
N ILE A 62 9.76 -3.11 -16.53
CA ILE A 62 9.89 -1.66 -16.71
C ILE A 62 11.25 -1.16 -16.19
N MET A 63 11.74 -1.71 -15.06
CA MET A 63 13.04 -1.33 -14.50
C MET A 63 14.19 -1.78 -15.40
N LYS A 64 14.08 -2.97 -16.01
CA LYS A 64 15.06 -3.47 -16.97
C LYS A 64 15.12 -2.59 -18.21
N GLU A 65 13.96 -2.26 -18.79
CA GLU A 65 13.85 -1.37 -19.95
C GLU A 65 14.38 0.04 -19.63
N SER A 66 14.01 0.60 -18.48
CA SER A 66 14.49 1.91 -18.02
C SER A 66 16.01 1.94 -17.81
N SER A 67 16.58 0.84 -17.32
CA SER A 67 18.04 0.71 -17.15
C SER A 67 18.76 0.65 -18.50
N PHE A 68 18.13 0.01 -19.49
CA PHE A 68 18.65 -0.03 -20.85
C PHE A 68 18.59 1.35 -21.51
N ALA A 69 17.44 2.04 -21.43
CA ALA A 69 17.28 3.42 -21.92
C ALA A 69 18.28 4.39 -21.28
N LEU A 70 18.56 4.25 -19.98
CA LEU A 70 19.61 5.03 -19.30
C LEU A 70 21.01 4.74 -19.87
N THR A 71 21.28 3.50 -20.26
CA THR A 71 22.56 3.10 -20.86
C THR A 71 22.72 3.69 -22.25
N GLU A 72 21.66 3.68 -23.06
CA GLU A 72 21.64 4.34 -24.38
C GLU A 72 21.88 5.85 -24.24
N ALA A 73 21.18 6.52 -23.31
CA ALA A 73 21.39 7.93 -23.04
C ALA A 73 22.84 8.24 -22.64
N LYS A 74 23.44 7.41 -21.77
CA LYS A 74 24.85 7.52 -21.38
C LYS A 74 25.81 7.26 -22.53
N TYR A 75 25.49 6.33 -23.44
CA TYR A 75 26.32 6.04 -24.60
C TYR A 75 26.38 7.25 -25.55
N VAL A 76 25.22 7.85 -25.84
CA VAL A 76 25.13 8.99 -26.78
C VAL A 76 25.72 10.28 -26.17
N ALA A 77 25.33 10.62 -24.94
CA ALA A 77 25.68 11.90 -24.33
C ALA A 77 26.82 11.84 -23.28
N GLY A 78 27.41 10.66 -23.05
CA GLY A 78 28.55 10.46 -22.16
C GLY A 78 28.22 10.54 -20.67
N GLU A 79 29.24 10.62 -19.81
CA GLU A 79 29.05 10.68 -18.34
C GLU A 79 28.53 12.04 -17.83
N ASN A 80 28.58 13.09 -18.65
CA ASN A 80 28.25 14.47 -18.25
C ASN A 80 26.75 14.67 -17.93
N ILE A 81 25.86 13.81 -18.41
CA ILE A 81 24.42 13.87 -18.11
C ILE A 81 24.19 13.72 -16.60
N LYS A 82 24.92 12.82 -15.94
CA LYS A 82 24.71 12.54 -14.51
C LYS A 82 24.94 13.78 -13.66
N HIS A 83 26.02 14.51 -13.93
CA HIS A 83 26.36 15.73 -13.20
C HIS A 83 25.33 16.83 -13.45
N THR A 84 24.97 17.06 -14.72
CA THR A 84 23.98 18.07 -15.11
C THR A 84 22.61 17.82 -14.49
N VAL A 85 22.16 16.56 -14.45
CA VAL A 85 20.86 16.21 -13.85
C VAL A 85 20.88 16.38 -12.34
N LEU A 86 21.96 15.99 -11.65
CA LEU A 86 22.05 16.10 -10.19
C LEU A 86 22.17 17.56 -9.72
N GLU A 87 22.88 18.41 -10.46
CA GLU A 87 23.06 19.83 -10.11
C GLU A 87 21.78 20.65 -10.34
N ASN A 88 20.94 20.27 -11.31
CA ASN A 88 19.69 20.97 -11.61
C ASN A 88 18.50 20.57 -10.71
N VAL A 89 18.71 19.75 -9.67
CA VAL A 89 17.63 19.37 -8.74
C VAL A 89 17.38 20.47 -7.70
N GLN A 90 16.26 21.18 -7.81
CA GLN A 90 15.81 22.14 -6.80
C GLN A 90 14.59 21.64 -6.02
N ASN A 91 13.47 21.43 -6.72
CA ASN A 91 12.21 20.95 -6.16
C ASN A 91 11.75 19.69 -6.89
N ALA A 92 11.08 18.79 -6.18
CA ALA A 92 10.48 17.60 -6.79
C ALA A 92 9.27 18.00 -7.67
N SER A 93 9.32 17.62 -8.95
CA SER A 93 8.21 17.78 -9.88
C SER A 93 7.07 16.79 -9.63
N LEU A 94 7.39 15.56 -9.23
CA LEU A 94 6.42 14.53 -8.85
C LEU A 94 6.39 14.39 -7.32
N LYS A 95 5.21 14.61 -6.73
CA LYS A 95 4.98 14.57 -5.28
C LYS A 95 3.92 13.51 -4.97
N VAL A 96 3.87 13.08 -3.70
CA VAL A 96 2.92 12.08 -3.23
C VAL A 96 2.05 12.67 -2.12
N ARG A 97 0.75 12.43 -2.19
CA ARG A 97 -0.22 12.76 -1.14
C ARG A 97 -0.77 11.48 -0.53
N SER A 98 -0.95 11.46 0.79
CA SER A 98 -1.65 10.38 1.48
C SER A 98 -3.13 10.70 1.62
N ARG A 99 -3.95 9.66 1.47
CA ARG A 99 -5.40 9.66 1.71
C ARG A 99 -5.74 8.48 2.59
N GLN A 100 -6.75 8.61 3.45
CA GLN A 100 -7.23 7.50 4.26
C GLN A 100 -8.41 6.81 3.55
N GLU A 101 -8.31 5.51 3.35
CA GLU A 101 -9.35 4.64 2.79
C GLU A 101 -9.87 3.72 3.90
N ASN A 102 -11.17 3.41 3.93
CA ASN A 102 -11.76 2.54 4.93
C ASN A 102 -12.26 1.25 4.29
N VAL A 103 -11.68 0.12 4.69
CA VAL A 103 -12.05 -1.21 4.22
C VAL A 103 -12.59 -2.02 5.40
N ALA A 104 -13.90 -2.30 5.39
CA ALA A 104 -14.60 -3.07 6.43
C ALA A 104 -14.33 -2.56 7.87
N GLY A 105 -14.16 -1.25 8.04
CA GLY A 105 -13.87 -0.62 9.34
C GLY A 105 -12.38 -0.59 9.71
N VAL A 106 -11.48 -0.94 8.79
CA VAL A 106 -10.03 -0.77 8.92
C VAL A 106 -9.59 0.41 8.06
N LYS A 107 -8.93 1.40 8.67
CA LYS A 107 -8.42 2.59 7.98
C LYS A 107 -7.03 2.30 7.40
N LEU A 108 -6.89 2.36 6.08
CA LEU A 108 -5.66 2.14 5.33
C LEU A 108 -5.14 3.46 4.74
N PRO A 109 -3.84 3.75 4.80
CA PRO A 109 -3.26 4.84 4.04
C PRO A 109 -3.11 4.45 2.57
N ARG A 110 -3.62 5.27 1.67
CA ARG A 110 -3.48 5.16 0.21
C ARG A 110 -2.70 6.35 -0.30
N PHE A 111 -1.73 6.11 -1.18
CA PHE A 111 -0.91 7.15 -1.77
C PHE A 111 -1.36 7.45 -3.20
N GLU A 112 -1.42 8.75 -3.53
CA GLU A 112 -1.74 9.25 -4.86
C GLU A 112 -0.60 10.20 -5.27
N TYR A 113 -0.04 9.99 -6.47
CA TYR A 113 0.98 10.89 -7.01
C TYR A 113 0.32 12.07 -7.70
N PHE A 114 0.97 13.23 -7.66
CA PHE A 114 0.56 14.41 -8.41
C PHE A 114 1.80 15.14 -8.94
N THR A 115 1.67 15.76 -10.10
CA THR A 115 2.73 16.53 -10.74
C THR A 115 2.51 18.02 -10.52
N ASP A 116 3.51 18.68 -9.99
CA ASP A 116 3.58 20.14 -9.91
C ASP A 116 4.10 20.63 -11.27
N GLY A 117 3.34 21.48 -11.96
CA GLY A 117 3.43 21.73 -13.40
C GLY A 117 4.71 22.38 -13.96
N GLU A 118 5.82 22.38 -13.23
CA GLU A 118 7.12 22.88 -13.71
C GLU A 118 8.13 21.72 -13.87
N THR A 119 8.41 21.35 -15.11
CA THR A 119 9.56 20.49 -15.46
C THR A 119 10.67 21.36 -16.02
N LYS A 120 11.79 21.48 -15.29
CA LYS A 120 12.93 22.38 -15.62
C LYS A 120 14.10 21.67 -16.32
N ASN A 121 13.86 20.58 -17.06
CA ASN A 121 14.93 19.74 -17.63
C ASN A 121 15.22 19.99 -19.13
N ASP A 122 14.65 21.04 -19.74
CA ASP A 122 14.76 21.29 -21.19
C ASP A 122 16.20 21.52 -21.69
N LEU A 123 17.15 21.81 -20.81
CA LEU A 123 18.54 22.13 -21.16
C LEU A 123 19.51 20.94 -21.06
N THR A 124 19.07 19.74 -20.64
CA THR A 124 19.96 18.58 -20.49
C THR A 124 20.27 17.93 -21.85
N GLY A 125 21.54 17.95 -22.29
CA GLY A 125 22.00 17.27 -23.53
C GLY A 125 22.31 18.18 -24.72
N LEU A 126 22.13 19.50 -24.59
CA LEU A 126 22.37 20.48 -25.68
C LEU A 126 23.85 20.68 -26.05
N ALA A 127 24.79 20.20 -25.23
CA ALA A 127 26.22 20.43 -25.44
C ALA A 127 26.84 19.62 -26.60
N ARG A 128 26.13 18.63 -27.17
CA ARG A 128 26.62 17.76 -28.26
C ARG A 128 25.92 17.98 -29.60
N GLY A 129 25.49 19.21 -29.88
CA GLY A 129 24.79 19.59 -31.11
C GLY A 129 25.25 18.82 -32.37
N GLY A 130 24.34 18.01 -32.91
CA GLY A 130 24.36 17.56 -34.31
C GLY A 130 25.59 16.78 -34.80
N GLN A 131 26.22 15.92 -34.00
CA GLN A 131 27.12 14.91 -34.56
C GLN A 131 26.29 13.72 -35.08
N GLN A 132 26.07 13.73 -36.41
CA GLN A 132 25.62 12.60 -37.21
C GLN A 132 26.53 11.38 -37.04
#